data_AF-A0A656XZC1-F1
#
_entry.id   AF-A0A656XZC1-F1
#
_cell.length_a   1.000
_cell.length_b   1.000
_cell.length_c   1.000
_cell.angle_alpha   90.00
_cell.angle_beta   90.00
_cell.angle_gamma   90.00
#
_symmetry.space_group_name_H-M   'P 1'
#
loop_
_entity.id
_entity.type
_entity.pdbx_description
1 polymer ?
#
loop_
_entity_poly.entity_id
_entity_poly.type
_entity_poly.pdbx_seq_one_letter_code
_entity_poly.pdbx_strand_id
1 'polypeptide(L)'
;MVIPVDGGGPPVPPPNPCNAPTCLDAKAELASARTAFASTCNGLKTVAAILRVLKPIVSISLWYLLVIIVVAIVLLWLGLGWISVILWALVLAYVLAWILYLVFARVAGSMAQDLAARMKDVQDAIAKVVAQCPANCRGDLSIPTCDVQIP
;
A
#
# COMPACT_ATOMS: atom_id res chain seq x y z
N MET A 1 16.41 14.49 -74.76
CA MET A 1 15.05 14.29 -74.20
C MET A 1 15.25 13.44 -72.95
N VAL A 2 15.24 14.05 -71.76
CA VAL A 2 15.48 13.36 -70.49
C VAL A 2 14.14 13.29 -69.78
N ILE A 3 13.61 12.07 -69.62
CA ILE A 3 12.36 11.79 -68.91
C ILE A 3 12.73 11.70 -67.42
N PRO A 4 12.15 12.51 -66.52
CA PRO A 4 12.41 12.37 -65.10
C PRO A 4 11.78 11.07 -64.56
N VAL A 5 12.55 10.40 -63.71
CA VAL A 5 12.16 9.17 -63.00
C VAL A 5 11.19 9.56 -61.89
N ASP A 6 9.91 9.20 -62.04
CA ASP A 6 8.93 9.24 -60.96
C ASP A 6 9.35 8.25 -59.86
N GLY A 7 9.79 8.81 -58.73
CA GLY A 7 10.10 8.08 -57.52
C GLY A 7 8.84 7.50 -56.87
N GLY A 8 8.34 6.41 -57.45
CA GLY A 8 7.28 5.58 -56.87
C GLY A 8 7.80 4.71 -55.72
N GLY A 9 8.14 5.34 -54.59
CA GLY A 9 8.25 4.62 -53.33
C GLY A 9 6.85 4.21 -52.84
N PRO A 10 6.67 3.02 -52.23
CA PRO A 10 5.39 2.67 -51.63
C PRO A 10 5.00 3.74 -50.58
N PRO A 11 3.72 4.10 -50.47
CA PRO A 11 3.27 5.07 -49.49
C PRO A 11 3.69 4.60 -48.09
N VAL A 12 4.35 5.49 -47.34
CA VAL A 12 4.69 5.23 -45.93
C VAL A 12 3.40 4.80 -45.22
N PRO A 13 3.36 3.61 -44.58
CA PRO A 13 2.16 3.18 -43.89
C PRO A 13 1.77 4.25 -42.87
N PRO A 14 0.47 4.56 -42.72
CA PRO A 14 0.03 5.57 -41.79
C PRO A 14 0.61 5.27 -40.40
N PRO A 15 1.13 6.27 -39.68
CA PRO A 15 1.73 6.06 -38.37
C PRO A 15 0.73 5.30 -37.50
N ASN A 16 1.15 4.15 -36.98
CA ASN A 16 0.26 3.28 -36.20
C ASN A 16 -0.31 4.12 -35.04
N PRO A 17 -1.65 4.31 -34.98
CA PRO A 17 -2.26 5.21 -34.00
C PRO A 17 -2.07 4.72 -32.55
N CYS A 18 -1.67 3.45 -32.35
CA CYS A 18 -1.27 2.93 -31.04
C CYS A 18 0.08 3.45 -30.54
N ASN A 19 0.94 3.93 -31.45
CA ASN A 19 2.28 4.45 -31.16
C ASN A 19 2.31 5.98 -31.20
N ALA A 20 1.15 6.64 -31.26
CA ALA A 20 1.07 8.08 -31.11
C ALA A 20 1.65 8.47 -29.74
N PRO A 21 2.52 9.49 -29.65
CA PRO A 21 3.19 9.87 -28.40
C PRO A 21 2.18 10.16 -27.28
N THR A 22 1.06 10.82 -27.61
CA THR A 22 -0.05 11.06 -26.67
C THR A 22 -0.63 9.78 -26.07
N CYS A 23 -0.78 8.72 -26.86
CA CYS A 23 -1.30 7.45 -26.38
C CYS A 23 -0.26 6.68 -25.55
N LEU A 24 1.03 6.76 -25.90
CA LEU A 24 2.12 6.15 -25.13
C LEU A 24 2.31 6.84 -23.79
N ASP A 25 2.27 8.17 -23.75
CA ASP A 25 2.41 8.97 -22.53
C ASP A 25 1.25 8.70 -21.57
N ALA A 26 0.00 8.66 -22.07
CA ALA A 26 -1.16 8.32 -21.25
C ALA A 26 -1.08 6.91 -20.64
N LYS A 27 -0.57 5.93 -21.41
CA LYS A 27 -0.34 4.57 -20.91
C LYS A 27 0.79 4.50 -19.88
N ALA A 28 1.86 5.26 -20.09
CA ALA A 28 2.95 5.35 -19.13
C ALA A 28 2.48 5.99 -17.81
N GLU A 29 1.64 7.02 -17.88
CA GLU A 29 1.00 7.65 -16.72
C GLU A 29 0.10 6.64 -15.98
N LEU A 30 -0.71 5.86 -16.71
CA LEU A 30 -1.53 4.80 -16.13
C LEU A 30 -0.68 3.71 -15.46
N ALA A 31 0.41 3.27 -16.10
CA ALA A 31 1.31 2.27 -15.53
C ALA A 31 1.97 2.78 -14.24
N SER A 32 2.42 4.04 -14.23
CA SER A 32 2.99 4.70 -13.05
C SER A 32 1.96 4.83 -11.91
N ALA A 33 0.73 5.23 -12.21
CA ALA A 33 -0.34 5.32 -11.22
C ALA A 33 -0.67 3.93 -10.62
N ARG A 34 -0.66 2.88 -11.45
CA ARG A 34 -0.88 1.49 -10.99
C ARG A 34 0.26 0.97 -10.12
N THR A 35 1.52 1.23 -10.46
CA THR A 35 2.65 0.81 -9.61
C THR A 35 2.66 1.55 -8.28
N ALA A 36 2.34 2.85 -8.28
CA ALA A 36 2.17 3.63 -7.05
C ALA A 36 1.06 3.02 -6.17
N PHE A 37 -0.12 2.76 -6.72
CA PHE A 37 -1.23 2.12 -6.02
C PHE A 37 -0.84 0.75 -5.45
N ALA A 38 -0.17 -0.10 -6.25
CA ALA A 38 0.26 -1.42 -5.82
C ALA A 38 1.26 -1.36 -4.65
N SER A 39 2.19 -0.39 -4.66
CA SER A 39 3.15 -0.21 -3.57
C SER A 39 2.46 0.22 -2.27
N THR A 40 1.53 1.16 -2.33
CA THR A 40 0.74 1.59 -1.17
C THR A 40 -0.14 0.46 -0.65
N CYS A 41 -0.76 -0.31 -1.55
CA CYS A 41 -1.57 -1.46 -1.21
C CYS A 41 -0.75 -2.55 -0.48
N ASN A 42 0.46 -2.85 -0.97
CA ASN A 42 1.36 -3.79 -0.29
C ASN A 42 1.80 -3.28 1.08
N GLY A 43 2.12 -1.98 1.20
CA GLY A 43 2.41 -1.36 2.49
C GLY A 43 1.25 -1.53 3.49
N LEU A 44 0.02 -1.25 3.05
CA LEU A 44 -1.18 -1.41 3.87
C LEU A 44 -1.42 -2.88 4.27
N LYS A 45 -1.17 -3.84 3.36
CA LYS A 45 -1.25 -5.27 3.68
C LYS A 45 -0.25 -5.68 4.76
N THR A 46 1.00 -5.21 4.68
CA THR A 46 2.02 -5.49 5.69
C THR A 46 1.62 -4.90 7.05
N VAL A 47 1.17 -3.64 7.08
CA VAL A 47 0.70 -3.00 8.31
C VAL A 47 -0.51 -3.71 8.89
N ALA A 48 -1.48 -4.10 8.06
CA ALA A 48 -2.66 -4.85 8.50
C ALA A 48 -2.29 -6.23 9.07
N ALA A 49 -1.31 -6.92 8.49
CA ALA A 49 -0.80 -8.18 9.00
C ALA A 49 -0.14 -8.00 10.38
N ILE A 50 0.67 -6.95 10.57
CA ILE A 50 1.27 -6.60 11.87
C ILE A 50 0.16 -6.33 12.89
N LEU A 51 -0.82 -5.50 12.55
CA LEU A 51 -1.94 -5.20 13.43
C LEU A 51 -2.74 -6.44 13.81
N ARG A 52 -2.89 -7.43 12.91
CA ARG A 52 -3.57 -8.69 13.19
C ARG A 52 -2.85 -9.51 14.27
N VAL A 53 -1.52 -9.49 14.27
CA VAL A 53 -0.69 -10.16 15.29
C VAL A 53 -0.69 -9.39 16.61
N LEU A 54 -0.65 -8.06 16.55
CA LEU A 54 -0.64 -7.22 17.75
C LEU A 54 -2.01 -7.19 18.45
N LYS A 55 -3.12 -7.11 17.70
CA LYS A 55 -4.50 -7.00 18.24
C LYS A 55 -4.79 -7.93 19.43
N PRO A 56 -4.53 -9.24 19.39
CA PRO A 56 -4.78 -10.12 20.54
C PRO A 56 -3.89 -9.82 21.75
N ILE A 57 -2.63 -9.40 21.53
CA ILE A 57 -1.71 -9.01 22.61
C ILE A 57 -2.26 -7.76 23.31
N VAL A 58 -2.67 -6.75 22.53
CA VAL A 58 -3.18 -5.49 23.06
C VAL A 58 -4.60 -5.59 23.62
N SER A 59 -5.34 -6.64 23.24
CA SER A 59 -6.69 -6.93 23.72
C SER A 59 -6.70 -7.50 25.14
N ILE A 60 -5.54 -7.81 25.72
CA ILE A 60 -5.46 -8.20 27.14
C ILE A 60 -5.97 -7.03 27.98
N SER A 61 -6.96 -7.31 28.83
CA SER A 61 -7.55 -6.30 29.70
C SER A 61 -6.49 -5.64 30.57
N LEU A 62 -6.55 -4.31 30.70
CA LEU A 62 -5.70 -3.51 31.60
C LEU A 62 -5.70 -4.05 33.03
N TRP A 63 -6.76 -4.73 33.45
CA TRP A 63 -6.85 -5.43 34.73
C TRP A 63 -5.74 -6.45 34.95
N TYR A 64 -5.41 -7.27 33.94
CA TYR A 64 -4.35 -8.27 34.08
C TYR A 64 -2.98 -7.60 34.26
N LEU A 65 -2.75 -6.48 33.58
CA LEU A 65 -1.52 -5.72 33.71
C LEU A 65 -1.38 -5.11 35.11
N LEU A 66 -2.47 -4.59 35.66
CA LEU A 66 -2.52 -4.08 37.03
C LEU A 66 -2.19 -5.17 38.06
N VAL A 67 -2.77 -6.37 37.89
CA VAL A 67 -2.47 -7.53 38.74
C VAL A 67 -1.00 -7.92 38.65
N ILE A 68 -0.42 -7.97 37.44
CA ILE A 68 1.00 -8.29 37.25
C ILE A 68 1.90 -7.27 37.96
N ILE A 69 1.59 -5.97 37.88
CA ILE A 69 2.35 -4.92 38.57
C ILE A 69 2.30 -5.12 40.09
N VAL A 70 1.10 -5.34 40.65
CA VAL A 70 0.93 -5.55 42.10
C VAL A 70 1.72 -6.78 42.56
N VAL A 71 1.63 -7.90 41.81
CA VAL A 71 2.40 -9.12 42.10
C VAL A 71 3.91 -8.88 42.01
N ALA A 72 4.37 -8.16 40.99
CA ALA A 72 5.79 -7.83 40.82
C ALA A 72 6.33 -6.99 41.98
N ILE A 73 5.55 -6.02 42.48
CA ILE A 73 5.89 -5.22 43.65
C ILE A 73 5.97 -6.12 44.89
N VAL A 74 4.95 -6.94 45.17
CA VAL A 74 4.94 -7.84 46.33
C VAL A 74 6.12 -8.81 46.30
N LEU A 75 6.45 -9.39 45.15
CA LEU A 75 7.61 -10.28 44.99
C LEU A 75 8.95 -9.58 45.23
N LEU A 76 9.06 -8.29 44.85
CA LEU A 76 10.23 -7.48 45.16
C LEU A 76 10.41 -7.33 46.69
N TRP A 77 9.31 -7.05 47.41
CA TRP A 77 9.30 -6.93 48.88
C TRP A 77 9.66 -8.24 49.58
N LEU A 78 9.31 -9.39 48.99
CA LEU A 78 9.61 -10.72 49.52
C LEU A 78 11.06 -11.20 49.21
N GLY A 79 11.89 -10.37 48.59
CA GLY A 79 13.28 -10.72 48.24
C GLY A 79 13.41 -11.63 47.01
N LEU A 80 12.31 -11.91 46.29
CA LEU A 80 12.27 -12.69 45.05
C LEU A 80 12.57 -11.80 43.83
N GLY A 81 13.66 -11.03 43.91
CA GLY A 81 14.00 -9.97 42.95
C GLY A 81 14.10 -10.45 41.50
N TRP A 82 14.59 -11.66 41.27
CA TRP A 82 14.77 -12.20 39.91
C TRP A 82 13.44 -12.40 39.17
N ILE A 83 12.39 -12.88 39.86
CA ILE A 83 11.05 -13.04 39.27
C ILE A 83 10.42 -11.67 39.01
N SER A 84 10.61 -10.71 39.93
CA SER A 84 10.12 -9.35 39.78
C SER A 84 10.69 -8.67 38.52
N VAL A 85 11.99 -8.85 38.25
CA VAL A 85 12.64 -8.33 37.03
C VAL A 85 11.99 -8.90 35.76
N ILE A 86 11.69 -10.20 35.74
CA ILE A 86 11.02 -10.83 34.59
C ILE A 86 9.61 -10.26 34.39
N LEU A 87 8.84 -10.06 35.47
CA LEU A 87 7.51 -9.47 35.38
C LEU A 87 7.55 -8.03 34.88
N TRP A 88 8.51 -7.24 35.34
CA TRP A 88 8.72 -5.87 34.82
C TRP A 88 9.11 -5.86 33.35
N ALA A 89 9.96 -6.81 32.91
CA ALA A 89 10.30 -6.96 31.50
C ALA A 89 9.06 -7.30 30.65
N LEU A 90 8.16 -8.16 31.16
CA LEU A 90 6.89 -8.47 30.49
C LEU A 90 5.96 -7.25 30.41
N VAL A 91 5.87 -6.46 31.48
CA VAL A 91 5.09 -5.21 31.47
C VAL A 91 5.65 -4.24 30.43
N LEU A 92 6.97 -4.06 30.38
CA LEU A 92 7.62 -3.21 29.37
C LEU A 92 7.37 -3.71 27.95
N ALA A 93 7.51 -5.01 27.70
CA ALA A 93 7.24 -5.61 26.40
C ALA A 93 5.78 -5.40 25.98
N TYR A 94 4.83 -5.52 26.91
CA TYR A 94 3.42 -5.22 26.66
C TYR A 94 3.20 -3.75 26.29
N VAL A 95 3.76 -2.82 27.07
CA VAL A 95 3.61 -1.38 26.80
C VAL A 95 4.22 -1.02 25.45
N LEU A 96 5.38 -1.60 25.10
CA LEU A 96 5.98 -1.45 23.77
C LEU A 96 5.07 -1.98 22.66
N ALA A 97 4.49 -3.17 22.82
CA ALA A 97 3.53 -3.72 21.85
C ALA A 97 2.29 -2.83 21.71
N TRP A 98 1.81 -2.25 22.81
CA TRP A 98 0.68 -1.32 22.83
C TRP A 98 0.99 -0.03 22.05
N ILE A 99 2.17 0.56 22.27
CA ILE A 99 2.64 1.74 21.54
C ILE A 99 2.79 1.43 20.05
N LEU A 100 3.44 0.31 19.71
CA LEU A 100 3.60 -0.11 18.31
C LEU A 100 2.24 -0.28 17.63
N TYR A 101 1.26 -0.89 18.31
CA TYR A 101 -0.08 -1.02 17.77
C TYR A 101 -0.73 0.32 17.44
N LEU A 102 -0.63 1.32 18.33
CA LEU A 102 -1.16 2.66 18.06
C LEU A 102 -0.47 3.32 16.87
N VAL A 103 0.86 3.22 16.77
CA VAL A 103 1.62 3.78 15.65
C VAL A 103 1.18 3.13 14.34
N PHE A 104 1.16 1.80 14.28
CA PHE A 104 0.73 1.06 13.09
C PHE A 104 -0.73 1.29 12.73
N ALA A 105 -1.63 1.45 13.71
CA ALA A 105 -3.03 1.76 13.47
C ALA A 105 -3.19 3.15 12.83
N ARG A 106 -2.40 4.14 13.27
CA ARG A 106 -2.39 5.48 12.69
C ARG A 106 -1.81 5.47 11.27
N VAL A 107 -0.72 4.74 11.05
CA VAL A 107 -0.12 4.56 9.72
C VAL A 107 -1.07 3.85 8.76
N ALA A 108 -1.81 2.83 9.23
CA ALA A 108 -2.84 2.17 8.42
C ALA A 108 -3.93 3.16 7.99
N GLY A 109 -4.36 4.03 8.91
CA GLY A 109 -5.34 5.08 8.62
C GLY A 109 -4.87 6.07 7.55
N SER A 110 -3.62 6.56 7.65
CA SER A 110 -3.07 7.47 6.63
C SER A 110 -2.86 6.77 5.28
N MET A 111 -2.38 5.52 5.29
CA MET A 111 -2.21 4.76 4.04
C MET A 111 -3.54 4.43 3.36
N ALA A 112 -4.62 4.22 4.11
CA ALA A 112 -5.95 4.04 3.55
C ALA A 112 -6.46 5.30 2.83
N GLN A 113 -6.17 6.49 3.38
CA GLN A 113 -6.48 7.77 2.74
C GLN A 113 -5.64 7.98 1.47
N ASP A 114 -4.34 7.72 1.54
CA ASP A 114 -3.44 7.79 0.38
C ASP A 114 -3.88 6.83 -0.72
N LEU A 115 -4.32 5.62 -0.37
CA LEU A 115 -4.80 4.63 -1.32
C LEU A 115 -6.05 5.11 -2.06
N ALA A 116 -6.98 5.79 -1.37
CA ALA A 116 -8.15 6.39 -2.01
C ALA A 116 -7.76 7.51 -2.99
N ALA A 117 -6.77 8.34 -2.65
CA ALA A 117 -6.23 9.34 -3.57
C ALA A 117 -5.58 8.69 -4.80
N ARG A 118 -4.75 7.65 -4.61
CA ARG A 118 -4.13 6.89 -5.70
C ARG A 118 -5.14 6.17 -6.58
N MET A 119 -6.25 5.71 -6.03
CA MET A 119 -7.33 5.11 -6.80
C MET A 119 -7.96 6.14 -7.75
N LYS A 120 -8.13 7.39 -7.30
CA LYS A 120 -8.58 8.49 -8.14
C LYS A 120 -7.56 8.81 -9.24
N ASP A 121 -6.26 8.87 -8.92
CA ASP A 121 -5.19 9.07 -9.91
C ASP A 121 -5.24 8.01 -11.02
N VAL A 122 -5.47 6.73 -10.67
CA VAL A 122 -5.61 5.65 -11.65
C VAL A 122 -6.86 5.83 -12.51
N GLN A 123 -8.00 6.23 -11.92
CA GLN A 123 -9.22 6.49 -12.69
C GLN A 123 -9.06 7.66 -13.67
N ASP A 124 -8.41 8.74 -13.25
CA ASP A 124 -8.13 9.89 -14.11
C ASP A 124 -7.16 9.51 -15.24
N ALA A 125 -6.14 8.69 -14.95
CA ALA A 125 -5.24 8.15 -15.99
C ALA A 125 -5.96 7.22 -16.98
N ILE A 126 -6.89 6.37 -16.52
CA ILE A 126 -7.74 5.55 -17.39
C ILE A 126 -8.57 6.45 -18.31
N ALA A 127 -9.18 7.51 -17.79
CA ALA A 127 -9.96 8.45 -18.59
C ALA A 127 -9.11 9.14 -19.67
N LYS A 128 -7.86 9.51 -19.35
CA LYS A 128 -6.89 10.04 -20.33
C LYS A 128 -6.56 9.03 -21.42
N VAL A 129 -6.30 7.77 -21.07
CA VAL A 129 -6.06 6.69 -22.05
C VAL A 129 -7.28 6.48 -22.95
N VAL A 130 -8.50 6.52 -22.40
CA VAL A 130 -9.74 6.40 -23.18
C VAL A 130 -9.91 7.56 -24.16
N ALA A 131 -9.56 8.79 -23.75
CA ALA A 131 -9.67 9.98 -24.59
C ALA A 131 -8.58 10.07 -25.67
N GLN A 132 -7.35 9.64 -25.36
CA GLN A 132 -6.17 9.85 -26.21
C GLN A 132 -5.77 8.63 -27.04
N CYS A 133 -6.18 7.41 -26.65
CA CYS A 133 -5.92 6.20 -27.40
C CYS A 133 -7.18 5.67 -28.12
N PRO A 134 -7.05 5.22 -29.39
CA PRO A 134 -8.13 4.50 -30.07
C PRO A 134 -8.41 3.16 -29.39
N ALA A 135 -9.65 2.66 -29.51
CA ALA A 135 -10.17 1.55 -28.70
C ALA A 135 -9.34 0.25 -28.81
N ASN A 136 -8.82 -0.05 -29.99
CA ASN A 136 -7.94 -1.19 -30.28
C ASN A 136 -6.56 -1.09 -29.61
N CYS A 137 -6.17 0.09 -29.14
CA CYS A 137 -4.85 0.34 -28.56
C CYS A 137 -4.90 0.50 -27.04
N ARG A 138 -6.07 0.58 -26.39
CA ARG A 138 -6.17 0.98 -24.96
C ARG A 138 -5.56 -0.02 -23.98
N GLY A 139 -5.52 -1.31 -24.33
CA GLY A 139 -5.03 -2.36 -23.42
C GLY A 139 -5.96 -2.60 -22.25
N ASP A 140 -5.41 -3.06 -21.14
CA ASP A 140 -6.15 -3.34 -19.91
C ASP A 140 -6.50 -2.05 -19.15
N LEU A 141 -7.80 -1.78 -18.98
CA LEU A 141 -8.34 -0.63 -18.25
C LEU A 141 -9.01 -1.03 -16.93
N SER A 142 -8.71 -2.23 -16.41
CA SER A 142 -9.23 -2.66 -15.12
C SER A 142 -8.78 -1.72 -14.00
N ILE A 143 -9.70 -1.46 -13.07
CA ILE A 143 -9.41 -0.67 -11.87
C ILE A 143 -8.75 -1.61 -10.86
N PRO A 144 -7.54 -1.31 -10.37
CA PRO A 144 -6.86 -2.15 -9.40
C PRO A 144 -7.63 -2.14 -8.08
N THR A 145 -7.87 -3.31 -7.52
CA THR A 145 -8.46 -3.49 -6.19
C THR A 145 -7.38 -3.89 -5.19
N CYS A 146 -7.49 -3.38 -3.96
CA CYS A 146 -6.61 -3.78 -2.87
C CYS A 146 -7.41 -4.68 -1.92
N ASP A 147 -7.24 -6.00 -2.03
CA ASP A 147 -7.80 -6.95 -1.09
C ASP A 147 -7.06 -6.88 0.25
N VAL A 148 -7.49 -5.97 1.11
CA VAL A 148 -7.06 -5.93 2.51
C VAL A 148 -8.21 -6.47 3.35
N GLN A 149 -8.08 -7.70 3.85
CA GLN A 149 -8.98 -8.20 4.88
C GLN A 149 -8.67 -7.50 6.21
N ILE A 150 -9.37 -6.40 6.47
CA ILE A 150 -9.35 -5.71 7.75
C ILE A 150 -10.30 -6.47 8.70
N PRO A 151 -9.81 -7.09 9.79
CA PRO A 151 -10.61 -7.85 10.75
C PRO A 151 -11.25 -6.99 11.85
#